data_AF-A0A0S8K2S8-F1
#
_entry.id   AF-A0A0S8K2S8-F1
#
_cell.length_a   1.000
_cell.length_b   1.000
_cell.length_c   1.000
_cell.angle_alpha   90.00
_cell.angle_beta   90.00
_cell.angle_gamma   90.00
#
_symmetry.space_group_name_H-M   'P 1'
#
loop_
_entity.id
_entity.type
_entity.pdbx_description
1 polymer ?
#
loop_
_entity_poly.entity_id
_entity_poly.type
_entity_poly.pdbx_seq_one_letter_code
_entity_poly.pdbx_strand_id
1 'polypeptide(L)'
;MAARIRKIKHDENTRLKIQAAQLINRLTDHANGKVEMSATQVRATEILLRKILPDLSDVKMDVDAAPITFNLNMTAPEENKDGE
;
A
#
# COMPACT_ATOMS: atom_id res chain seq x y z
N MET A 1 15.53 -25.40 -32.96
CA MET A 1 14.87 -24.50 -31.98
C MET A 1 14.81 -23.10 -32.61
N ALA A 2 13.63 -22.65 -33.06
CA ALA A 2 13.52 -21.36 -33.76
C ALA A 2 13.71 -20.20 -32.77
N ALA A 3 14.66 -19.31 -33.04
CA ALA A 3 14.88 -18.11 -32.23
C ALA A 3 13.62 -17.23 -32.25
N ARG A 4 13.15 -16.76 -31.08
CA ARG A 4 12.00 -15.85 -31.01
C ARG A 4 12.32 -14.56 -31.75
N ILE A 5 11.58 -14.30 -32.84
CA ILE A 5 11.71 -13.11 -33.69
C ILE A 5 11.34 -11.82 -32.92
N ARG A 6 10.40 -11.90 -31.98
CA ARG A 6 10.06 -10.79 -31.07
C ARG A 6 10.81 -10.93 -29.74
N LYS A 7 11.82 -10.07 -29.53
CA LYS A 7 12.36 -9.79 -28.19
C LYS A 7 11.31 -8.95 -27.45
N ILE A 8 10.58 -9.57 -26.53
CA ILE A 8 9.72 -8.84 -25.58
C ILE A 8 10.68 -8.03 -24.71
N LYS A 9 10.85 -6.74 -25.02
CA LYS A 9 11.59 -5.82 -24.16
C LYS A 9 10.68 -5.57 -22.97
N HIS A 10 11.01 -6.19 -21.84
CA HIS A 10 10.38 -5.85 -20.58
C HIS A 10 10.67 -4.38 -20.29
N ASP A 11 9.62 -3.62 -20.04
CA ASP A 11 9.72 -2.26 -19.55
C ASP A 11 10.55 -2.23 -18.26
N GLU A 12 11.19 -1.11 -17.94
CA GLU A 12 12.09 -0.99 -16.80
C GLU A 12 11.40 -1.39 -15.49
N ASN A 13 10.14 -0.96 -15.33
CA ASN A 13 9.29 -1.37 -14.22
C ASN A 13 9.07 -2.89 -14.13
N THR A 14 8.95 -3.56 -15.27
CA THR A 14 8.78 -5.03 -15.30
C THR A 14 10.07 -5.73 -14.90
N ARG A 15 11.23 -5.22 -15.34
CA ARG A 15 12.54 -5.74 -14.93
C ARG A 15 12.76 -5.58 -13.43
N LEU A 16 12.44 -4.41 -12.87
CA LEU A 16 12.55 -4.15 -11.44
C LEU A 16 11.66 -5.08 -10.62
N LYS A 17 10.41 -5.33 -11.05
CA LYS A 17 9.51 -6.30 -10.41
C LYS A 17 10.06 -7.73 -10.44
N ILE A 18 10.64 -8.16 -11.58
CA ILE A 18 11.25 -9.48 -11.70
C ILE A 18 12.44 -9.62 -10.73
N GLN A 19 13.29 -8.59 -10.63
CA GLN A 19 14.41 -8.59 -9.68
C GLN A 19 13.93 -8.63 -8.23
N ALA A 20 12.90 -7.87 -7.87
CA ALA A 20 12.30 -7.92 -6.54
C ALA A 20 11.77 -9.33 -6.23
N ALA A 21 11.08 -9.99 -7.16
CA ALA A 21 10.59 -11.35 -6.96
C ALA A 21 11.73 -12.36 -6.69
N GLN A 22 12.86 -12.24 -7.38
CA GLN A 22 14.02 -13.10 -7.14
C GLN A 22 14.64 -12.88 -5.75
N LEU A 23 14.73 -11.63 -5.31
CA LEU A 23 15.21 -11.28 -3.97
C LEU A 23 14.29 -11.82 -2.88
N ILE A 24 12.97 -11.71 -3.07
CA ILE A 24 11.97 -12.27 -2.14
C ILE A 24 12.09 -13.78 -2.03
N ASN A 25 12.22 -14.49 -3.17
CA ASN A 25 12.39 -15.94 -3.15
C ASN A 25 13.64 -16.34 -2.36
N ARG A 26 14.75 -15.62 -2.55
CA ARG A 26 16.00 -15.91 -1.84
C ARG A 26 15.90 -15.66 -0.34
N LEU A 27 15.26 -14.55 0.06
CA LEU A 27 14.95 -14.25 1.47
C LEU A 27 14.03 -15.29 2.10
N THR A 28 13.04 -15.77 1.34
CA THR A 28 12.11 -16.81 1.78
C THR A 28 12.82 -18.14 1.98
N ASP A 29 13.72 -18.50 1.06
CA ASP A 29 14.56 -19.70 1.22
C ASP A 29 15.50 -19.59 2.43
N HIS A 30 16.03 -18.39 2.69
CA HIS A 30 16.83 -18.14 3.88
C HIS A 30 16.02 -18.27 5.18
N ALA A 31 14.81 -17.69 5.22
CA ALA A 31 13.89 -17.82 6.35
C ALA A 31 13.46 -19.27 6.61
N ASN A 32 13.34 -20.08 5.56
CA ASN A 32 13.04 -21.51 5.65
C ASN A 32 14.27 -22.39 5.96
N GLY A 33 15.44 -21.80 6.20
CA GLY A 33 16.68 -22.53 6.50
C GLY A 33 17.27 -23.33 5.33
N LYS A 34 16.81 -23.08 4.09
CA LYS A 34 17.32 -23.76 2.89
C LYS A 34 18.62 -23.15 2.38
N VAL A 35 18.84 -21.87 2.69
CA VAL A 35 19.97 -21.08 2.21
C VAL A 35 20.51 -20.26 3.36
N GLU A 36 21.83 -20.24 3.56
CA GLU A 36 22.44 -19.26 4.45
C GLU A 36 22.75 -17.97 3.71
N MET A 37 22.43 -16.84 4.34
CA MET A 37 22.76 -15.50 3.88
C MET A 37 23.51 -14.78 4.99
N SER A 38 24.49 -13.95 4.63
CA SER A 38 25.15 -13.09 5.61
C SER A 38 24.22 -11.95 6.03
N ALA A 39 24.40 -11.43 7.24
CA ALA A 39 23.63 -10.28 7.74
C ALA A 39 23.70 -9.06 6.78
N THR A 40 24.85 -8.86 6.13
CA THR A 40 25.03 -7.82 5.10
C THR A 40 24.14 -8.05 3.89
N GLN A 41 24.01 -9.30 3.42
CA GLN A 41 23.15 -9.64 2.28
C GLN A 41 21.66 -9.45 2.61
N VAL A 42 21.24 -9.80 3.83
CA VAL A 42 19.87 -9.56 4.29
C VAL A 42 19.56 -8.06 4.31
N ARG A 43 20.44 -7.23 4.90
CA ARG A 43 20.30 -5.77 4.93
C ARG A 43 20.29 -5.14 3.53
N ALA A 44 21.20 -5.55 2.66
CA ALA A 44 21.25 -5.05 1.28
C ALA A 44 19.94 -5.36 0.54
N THR A 45 19.42 -6.57 0.73
CA THR A 45 18.16 -7.00 0.12
C THR A 45 16.97 -6.20 0.64
N GLU A 46 16.90 -5.95 1.95
CA GLU A 46 15.88 -5.08 2.57
C GLU A 46 15.89 -3.67 1.96
N ILE A 47 17.06 -3.04 1.86
CA ILE A 47 17.20 -1.69 1.29
C ILE A 47 16.75 -1.65 -0.17
N LEU A 48 17.07 -2.67 -0.96
CA LEU A 48 16.63 -2.77 -2.35
C LEU A 48 15.11 -2.95 -2.46
N LEU A 49 14.52 -3.81 -1.62
CA LEU A 49 13.07 -4.03 -1.63
C LEU A 49 12.29 -2.77 -1.27
N ARG A 50 12.75 -1.99 -0.28
CA ARG A 50 12.13 -0.69 0.07
C ARG A 50 12.15 0.35 -1.06
N LYS A 51 13.10 0.25 -2.00
CA LYS A 51 13.17 1.15 -3.17
C LYS A 51 12.29 0.70 -4.32
N ILE A 52 11.97 -0.59 -4.40
CA ILE A 52 11.20 -1.18 -5.51
C ILE A 52 9.72 -1.30 -5.16
N LEU A 53 9.40 -1.61 -3.91
CA LEU A 53 8.04 -1.76 -3.44
C LEU A 53 7.58 -0.46 -2.76
N PRO A 54 6.40 0.08 -3.11
CA PRO A 54 5.79 1.15 -2.32
C PRO A 54 5.50 0.61 -0.91
N ASP A 55 5.85 1.37 0.13
CA ASP A 55 5.55 0.98 1.51
C ASP A 55 4.02 0.97 1.69
N LEU A 56 3.47 -0.20 2.02
CA LEU A 56 2.04 -0.38 2.26
C LEU A 56 1.56 0.38 3.51
N SER A 57 2.47 0.76 4.41
CA SER A 57 2.14 1.52 5.62
C SER A 57 1.72 2.96 5.33
N ASP A 58 1.97 3.47 4.12
CA ASP A 58 1.69 4.85 3.72
C ASP A 58 0.36 5.00 2.97
N VAL A 59 -0.46 3.94 2.89
CA VAL A 59 -1.83 4.03 2.36
C VAL A 59 -2.73 4.66 3.42
N LYS A 60 -2.58 5.98 3.62
CA LYS A 60 -3.58 6.81 4.28
C LYS A 60 -4.72 7.02 3.29
N MET A 61 -5.85 6.39 3.55
CA MET A 61 -7.10 6.66 2.84
C MET A 61 -7.67 7.96 3.41
N ASP A 62 -7.37 9.09 2.75
CA ASP A 62 -8.00 10.38 3.07
C ASP A 62 -9.46 10.31 2.60
N VAL A 63 -10.38 10.16 3.55
CA VAL A 63 -11.81 10.28 3.29
C VAL A 63 -12.16 11.75 3.49
N ASP A 64 -12.32 12.48 2.38
CA ASP A 64 -12.94 13.81 2.36
C ASP A 64 -14.43 13.68 2.74
N ALA A 65 -14.71 13.44 4.02
CA ALA A 65 -16.07 13.46 4.54
C ALA A 65 -16.51 14.93 4.66
N ALA A 66 -17.33 15.39 3.72
CA ALA A 66 -17.99 16.69 3.84
C ALA A 66 -18.84 16.71 5.12
N PRO A 67 -18.67 17.71 6.01
CA PRO A 67 -19.43 17.78 7.25
C PRO A 67 -20.91 18.05 6.96
N ILE A 68 -21.78 17.12 7.32
CA ILE A 68 -23.24 17.32 7.28
C ILE A 68 -23.64 18.16 8.49
N THR A 69 -24.19 19.35 8.25
CA THR A 69 -24.71 20.23 9.30
C THR A 69 -26.20 19.94 9.52
N PHE A 70 -26.58 19.49 10.72
CA PHE A 70 -27.99 19.31 11.10
C PHE A 70 -28.52 20.59 11.76
N ASN A 71 -29.40 21.33 11.08
CA ASN A 71 -30.12 22.46 11.67
C ASN A 71 -31.35 21.95 12.42
N LEU A 72 -31.26 21.87 13.75
CA LEU A 72 -32.40 21.56 14.62
C LEU A 72 -33.15 22.85 14.95
N ASN A 73 -34.20 23.16 14.19
CA ASN A 73 -35.14 24.21 14.57
C ASN A 73 -36.14 23.63 15.59
N MET A 74 -35.80 23.75 16.86
CA MET A 74 -36.74 23.45 17.95
C MET A 74 -37.62 24.67 18.18
N THR A 75 -38.78 24.72 17.52
CA THR A 75 -39.81 25.73 17.82
C THR A 75 -40.33 25.46 19.22
N ALA A 76 -40.07 26.39 20.15
CA ALA A 76 -40.61 26.33 21.49
C ALA A 76 -42.16 26.31 21.45
N PRO A 77 -42.84 25.53 22.29
CA PRO A 77 -44.29 25.57 22.36
C PRO A 77 -44.73 26.95 22.86
N GLU A 78 -45.58 27.64 22.11
CA GLU A 78 -46.13 28.92 22.55
C GLU A 78 -46.95 28.74 23.83
N GLU A 79 -46.58 29.52 24.85
CA GLU A 79 -47.29 29.61 26.12
C GLU A 79 -48.66 30.28 25.85
N ASN A 80 -49.75 29.50 25.96
CA ASN A 80 -51.11 30.04 25.89
C ASN A 80 -51.32 31.08 26.99
N LYS A 81 -51.44 32.35 26.59
CA LYS A 81 -51.94 33.43 27.44
C LYS A 81 -53.47 33.42 27.42
N ASP A 82 -54.07 32.57 28.24
CA ASP A 82 -55.48 32.69 28.60
C ASP A 82 -55.60 32.72 30.12
N GLY A 83 -55.87 33.90 30.69
CA GLY A 83 -56.18 34.03 32.11
C GLY A 83 -55.98 35.40 32.71
N GLU A 84 -56.71 36.42 32.23
CA GLU A 84 -57.41 37.39 33.10
C GLU A 84 -58.54 38.10 32.34
#